data_AF-A0A925D2G3-F1
#
_entry.id   AF-A0A925D2G3-F1
#
_cell.length_a   1.000
_cell.length_b   1.000
_cell.length_c   1.000
_cell.angle_alpha   90.00
_cell.angle_beta   90.00
_cell.angle_gamma   90.00
#
_symmetry.space_group_name_H-M   'P 1'
#
loop_
_entity.id
_entity.type
_entity.pdbx_description
1 polymer ?
#
loop_
_entity_poly.entity_id
_entity_poly.type
_entity_poly.pdbx_seq_one_letter_code
_entity_poly.pdbx_strand_id
1 'polypeptide(L)'
;MSDAHTTERHPLRLVLCGVVLPAVVALATYLAMQPLSAGLGSVLQSTLVFAFFIFEVGLVGGIVGHSLPQPLFRWMIYGWVMLLVDLLVCSHAMISSDGYIQQILPAAALVSAQVGLAIVWGILGTGRWYWRAPLAVGLGAGMLWFWISCVNGWSGRLMTQVLVVQAIVLFLITAGLWVRGYRLEITLPEVGNGKGRGRLQFGIRDVLIWTTVMAILLGLMRGAGMLVWVTFSDHPSVFLMSTVGFLSAVVILFAVWASLGKGHPLLRYGLLVVMLLVLGAGMGAACVYGDDWLQQRAKGLLSYRGYDYDLHSWLEVGWWWIAWMFLSGGLLAASLLVFRAVGYRLVRRK
;
A
#
# COMPACT_ATOMS: atom_id res chain seq x y z
N MET A 1 -2.49 30.21 -35.81
CA MET A 1 -3.19 29.33 -36.78
C MET A 1 -2.49 27.97 -36.87
N SER A 2 -2.46 27.19 -35.77
CA SER A 2 -1.81 25.86 -35.72
C SER A 2 -2.54 24.87 -34.79
N ASP A 3 -3.88 24.95 -34.69
CA ASP A 3 -4.66 24.09 -33.77
C ASP A 3 -5.64 23.14 -34.46
N ALA A 4 -5.64 23.06 -35.80
CA ALA A 4 -6.59 22.22 -36.54
C ALA A 4 -6.12 20.75 -36.74
N HIS A 5 -4.88 20.39 -36.40
CA HIS A 5 -4.33 19.04 -36.61
C HIS A 5 -4.29 18.14 -35.36
N THR A 6 -4.75 18.61 -34.21
CA THR A 6 -4.77 17.80 -32.98
C THR A 6 -6.02 16.94 -32.83
N THR A 7 -7.09 17.19 -33.58
CA THR A 7 -8.39 16.50 -33.44
C THR A 7 -8.37 15.04 -33.91
N GLU A 8 -7.62 14.68 -34.95
CA GLU A 8 -7.65 13.31 -35.51
C GLU A 8 -6.87 12.26 -34.71
N ARG A 9 -5.99 12.64 -33.79
CA ARG A 9 -5.21 11.67 -32.99
C ARG A 9 -5.93 11.18 -31.72
N HIS A 10 -7.12 11.72 -31.43
CA HIS A 10 -7.90 11.35 -30.26
C HIS A 10 -8.48 9.93 -30.28
N PRO A 11 -9.11 9.42 -31.36
CA PRO A 11 -9.75 8.10 -31.35
C PRO A 11 -8.73 6.97 -31.18
N LEU A 12 -7.60 7.02 -31.89
CA LEU A 12 -6.56 5.98 -31.80
C LEU A 12 -5.95 5.90 -30.40
N ARG A 13 -5.70 7.04 -29.75
CA ARG A 13 -5.20 7.08 -28.35
C ARG A 13 -6.20 6.50 -27.38
N LEU A 14 -7.49 6.80 -27.56
CA LEU A 14 -8.57 6.24 -26.73
C LEU A 14 -8.67 4.72 -26.89
N VAL A 15 -8.59 4.19 -28.12
CA VAL A 15 -8.61 2.74 -28.37
C VAL A 15 -7.37 2.07 -27.77
N LEU A 16 -6.18 2.63 -27.98
CA LEU A 16 -4.94 2.07 -27.41
C LEU A 16 -4.98 2.04 -25.88
N CYS A 17 -5.40 3.13 -25.22
CA CYS A 17 -5.45 3.19 -23.76
C CYS A 17 -6.65 2.43 -23.17
N GLY A 18 -7.78 2.37 -23.86
CA GLY A 18 -9.03 1.80 -23.37
C GLY A 18 -9.20 0.31 -23.65
N VAL A 19 -8.52 -0.24 -24.66
CA VAL A 19 -8.65 -1.65 -25.07
C VAL A 19 -7.31 -2.38 -25.04
N VAL A 20 -6.30 -1.85 -25.74
CA VAL A 20 -5.02 -2.55 -25.90
C VAL A 20 -4.25 -2.61 -24.58
N LEU A 21 -4.15 -1.48 -23.86
CA LEU A 21 -3.44 -1.42 -22.59
C LEU A 21 -4.02 -2.39 -21.54
N PRO A 22 -5.35 -2.39 -21.24
CA PRO A 22 -5.92 -3.37 -20.32
C PRO A 22 -5.69 -4.83 -20.74
N ALA A 23 -5.80 -5.15 -22.02
CA ALA A 23 -5.57 -6.51 -22.52
C ALA A 23 -4.12 -6.97 -22.32
N VAL A 24 -3.16 -6.09 -22.62
CA VAL A 24 -1.73 -6.37 -22.43
C VAL A 24 -1.40 -6.55 -20.94
N VAL A 25 -1.92 -5.68 -20.08
CA VAL A 25 -1.74 -5.76 -18.62
C VAL A 25 -2.35 -7.06 -18.08
N ALA A 26 -3.60 -7.37 -18.45
CA ALA A 26 -4.26 -8.60 -18.02
C ALA A 26 -3.48 -9.86 -18.45
N LEU A 27 -3.01 -9.90 -19.71
CA LEU A 27 -2.20 -11.00 -20.20
C LEU A 27 -0.87 -11.12 -19.45
N ALA A 28 -0.18 -10.00 -19.23
CA ALA A 28 1.11 -10.00 -18.55
C ALA A 28 0.99 -10.39 -17.07
N THR A 29 -0.04 -9.87 -16.37
CA THR A 29 -0.42 -10.30 -15.02
C THR A 29 -0.71 -11.80 -14.97
N TYR A 30 -1.50 -12.33 -15.91
CA TYR A 30 -1.82 -13.77 -15.96
C TYR A 30 -0.56 -14.63 -16.14
N LEU A 31 0.32 -14.26 -17.08
CA LEU A 31 1.58 -14.95 -17.32
C LEU A 31 2.54 -14.86 -16.12
N ALA A 32 2.58 -13.72 -15.43
CA ALA A 32 3.40 -13.54 -14.24
C ALA A 32 2.92 -14.39 -13.04
N MET A 33 1.62 -14.67 -12.94
CA MET A 33 1.05 -15.50 -11.88
C MET A 33 1.18 -17.00 -12.12
N GLN A 34 1.30 -17.45 -13.37
CA GLN A 34 1.36 -18.87 -13.72
C GLN A 34 2.44 -19.67 -12.95
N PRO A 35 3.66 -19.14 -12.70
CA PRO A 35 4.64 -19.88 -11.93
C PRO A 35 4.35 -19.94 -10.43
N LEU A 36 3.61 -18.96 -9.89
CA LEU A 36 3.19 -18.94 -8.49
C LEU A 36 2.09 -19.98 -8.20
N SER A 37 1.16 -20.22 -9.15
CA SER A 37 0.16 -21.30 -9.00
C SER A 37 0.78 -22.68 -9.04
N ALA A 38 1.85 -22.86 -9.82
CA ALA A 38 2.49 -24.16 -9.94
C ALA A 38 3.17 -24.63 -8.65
N GLY A 39 3.30 -23.76 -7.62
CA GLY A 39 3.98 -24.10 -6.36
C GLY A 39 5.49 -24.31 -6.49
N LEU A 40 6.04 -24.07 -7.69
CA LEU A 40 7.47 -24.26 -8.03
C LEU A 40 8.29 -22.97 -7.85
N GLY A 41 7.70 -21.95 -7.23
CA GLY A 41 8.29 -20.63 -7.09
C GLY A 41 9.50 -20.61 -6.17
N SER A 42 10.70 -20.35 -6.72
CA SER A 42 11.84 -19.94 -5.89
C SER A 42 11.59 -18.56 -5.27
N VAL A 43 12.26 -18.24 -4.16
CA VAL A 43 12.20 -16.89 -3.54
C VAL A 43 12.52 -15.78 -4.55
N LEU A 44 13.50 -16.03 -5.42
CA LEU A 44 13.87 -15.10 -6.50
C LEU A 44 12.70 -14.89 -7.46
N GLN A 45 12.01 -15.95 -7.85
CA GLN A 45 10.87 -15.88 -8.76
C GLN A 45 9.70 -15.09 -8.16
N SER A 46 9.34 -15.37 -6.90
CA SER A 46 8.30 -14.59 -6.20
C SER A 46 8.69 -13.11 -6.11
N THR A 47 9.97 -12.82 -5.83
CA THR A 47 10.49 -11.44 -5.79
C THR A 47 10.39 -10.75 -7.15
N LEU A 48 10.72 -11.45 -8.24
CA LEU A 48 10.61 -10.90 -9.61
C LEU A 48 9.15 -10.63 -9.97
N VAL A 49 8.23 -11.52 -9.62
CA VAL A 49 6.78 -11.31 -9.83
C VAL A 49 6.28 -10.10 -9.04
N PHE A 50 6.75 -9.93 -7.80
CA PHE A 50 6.38 -8.76 -6.97
C PHE A 50 6.92 -7.46 -7.55
N ALA A 51 8.18 -7.46 -7.99
CA ALA A 51 8.78 -6.31 -8.66
C ALA A 51 8.04 -5.99 -9.98
N PHE A 52 7.63 -7.02 -10.72
CA PHE A 52 6.84 -6.89 -11.93
C PHE A 52 5.50 -6.19 -11.65
N PHE A 53 4.75 -6.59 -10.62
CA PHE A 53 3.49 -5.92 -10.26
C PHE A 53 3.67 -4.44 -9.89
N ILE A 54 4.69 -4.12 -9.09
CA ILE A 54 4.98 -2.73 -8.72
C ILE A 54 5.30 -1.91 -9.99
N PHE A 55 6.10 -2.47 -10.89
CA PHE A 55 6.46 -1.82 -12.15
C PHE A 55 5.25 -1.66 -13.07
N GLU A 56 4.44 -2.69 -13.23
CA GLU A 56 3.24 -2.73 -14.07
C GLU A 56 2.23 -1.66 -13.64
N VAL A 57 1.86 -1.63 -12.34
CA VAL A 57 0.95 -0.62 -11.79
C VAL A 57 1.52 0.79 -11.98
N GLY A 58 2.83 0.96 -11.80
CA GLY A 58 3.50 2.24 -11.96
C GLY A 58 3.53 2.72 -13.41
N LEU A 59 3.77 1.80 -14.35
CA LEU A 59 3.77 2.04 -15.78
C LEU A 59 2.36 2.40 -16.27
N VAL A 60 1.34 1.66 -15.84
CA VAL A 60 -0.07 1.97 -16.13
C VAL A 60 -0.43 3.35 -15.59
N GLY A 61 -0.11 3.64 -14.33
CA GLY A 61 -0.36 4.95 -13.73
C GLY A 61 0.34 6.08 -14.48
N GLY A 62 1.58 5.87 -14.92
CA GLY A 62 2.34 6.80 -15.74
C GLY A 62 1.70 7.04 -17.11
N ILE A 63 1.43 5.97 -17.87
CA ILE A 63 0.85 6.04 -19.23
C ILE A 63 -0.52 6.71 -19.17
N VAL A 64 -1.42 6.25 -18.31
CA VAL A 64 -2.79 6.77 -18.19
C VAL A 64 -2.78 8.23 -17.76
N GLY A 65 -1.90 8.59 -16.80
CA GLY A 65 -1.77 9.96 -16.32
C GLY A 65 -1.32 10.97 -17.40
N HIS A 66 -0.45 10.55 -18.32
CA HIS A 66 0.09 11.43 -19.37
C HIS A 66 -0.71 11.41 -20.68
N SER A 67 -1.28 10.26 -21.06
CA SER A 67 -1.75 10.03 -22.44
C SER A 67 -3.16 10.54 -22.72
N LEU A 68 -4.03 10.58 -21.70
CA LEU A 68 -5.41 10.99 -21.85
C LEU A 68 -5.55 12.43 -21.39
N PRO A 69 -6.29 13.33 -22.08
CA PRO A 69 -6.45 14.72 -21.61
C PRO A 69 -7.58 14.87 -20.60
N GLN A 70 -8.65 14.09 -20.73
CA GLN A 70 -9.87 14.24 -19.92
C GLN A 70 -9.74 13.49 -18.59
N PRO A 71 -9.98 14.15 -17.44
CA PRO A 71 -9.72 13.57 -16.12
C PRO A 71 -10.63 12.38 -15.82
N LEU A 72 -11.90 12.43 -16.23
CA LEU A 72 -12.85 11.33 -15.98
C LEU A 72 -12.41 10.04 -16.69
N PHE A 73 -12.02 10.13 -17.97
CA PHE A 73 -11.53 8.98 -18.72
C PHE A 73 -10.22 8.41 -18.16
N ARG A 74 -9.32 9.25 -17.64
CA ARG A 74 -8.11 8.79 -16.93
C ARG A 74 -8.48 7.87 -15.77
N TRP A 75 -9.36 8.33 -14.89
CA TRP A 75 -9.74 7.57 -13.70
C TRP A 75 -10.54 6.33 -14.05
N MET A 76 -11.41 6.40 -15.06
CA MET A 76 -12.18 5.25 -15.53
C MET A 76 -11.27 4.16 -16.11
N ILE A 77 -10.33 4.52 -16.99
CA ILE A 77 -9.39 3.55 -17.59
C ILE A 77 -8.43 3.01 -16.53
N TYR A 78 -7.87 3.87 -15.67
CA TYR A 78 -7.01 3.43 -14.56
C TYR A 78 -7.75 2.46 -13.63
N GLY A 79 -8.95 2.85 -13.17
CA GLY A 79 -9.78 2.03 -12.30
C GLY A 79 -10.18 0.71 -12.95
N TRP A 80 -10.47 0.71 -14.26
CA TRP A 80 -10.77 -0.51 -15.01
C TRP A 80 -9.58 -1.47 -15.08
N VAL A 81 -8.38 -0.95 -15.38
CA VAL A 81 -7.16 -1.76 -15.42
C VAL A 81 -6.85 -2.34 -14.03
N MET A 82 -6.94 -1.52 -12.97
CA MET A 82 -6.73 -1.99 -11.60
C MET A 82 -7.74 -3.07 -11.21
N LEU A 83 -9.02 -2.88 -11.53
CA LEU A 83 -10.06 -3.89 -11.28
C LEU A 83 -9.74 -5.22 -11.98
N LEU A 84 -9.27 -5.20 -13.23
CA LEU A 84 -8.87 -6.41 -13.94
C LEU A 84 -7.69 -7.11 -13.26
N VAL A 85 -6.66 -6.36 -12.86
CA VAL A 85 -5.52 -6.88 -12.10
C VAL A 85 -5.99 -7.50 -10.79
N ASP A 86 -6.85 -6.83 -10.04
CA ASP A 86 -7.39 -7.35 -8.78
C ASP A 86 -8.18 -8.63 -8.98
N LEU A 87 -9.06 -8.67 -9.99
CA LEU A 87 -9.85 -9.87 -10.27
C LEU A 87 -8.96 -11.05 -10.64
N LEU A 88 -7.90 -10.84 -11.42
CA LEU A 88 -6.94 -11.88 -11.77
C LEU A 88 -6.17 -12.36 -10.54
N VAL A 89 -5.57 -11.44 -9.79
CA VAL A 89 -4.78 -11.77 -8.59
C VAL A 89 -5.65 -12.42 -7.51
N CYS A 90 -6.88 -11.95 -7.31
CA CYS A 90 -7.81 -12.51 -6.33
C CYS A 90 -8.34 -13.87 -6.79
N SER A 91 -8.65 -14.07 -8.07
CA SER A 91 -9.09 -15.37 -8.58
C SER A 91 -8.02 -16.44 -8.32
N HIS A 92 -6.75 -16.06 -8.50
CA HIS A 92 -5.61 -16.91 -8.18
C HIS A 92 -5.52 -17.20 -6.69
N ALA A 93 -5.61 -16.17 -5.83
CA ALA A 93 -5.59 -16.35 -4.38
C ALA A 93 -6.74 -17.23 -3.86
N MET A 94 -7.92 -17.17 -4.48
CA MET A 94 -9.07 -18.02 -4.13
C MET A 94 -8.82 -19.49 -4.47
N ILE A 95 -8.27 -19.77 -5.65
CA ILE A 95 -7.92 -21.15 -6.08
C ILE A 95 -6.84 -21.73 -5.18
N SER A 96 -5.92 -20.89 -4.70
CA SER A 96 -4.77 -21.26 -3.88
C SER A 96 -5.03 -21.30 -2.37
N SER A 97 -6.29 -21.34 -1.96
CA SER A 97 -6.71 -21.19 -0.55
C SER A 97 -6.30 -22.35 0.38
N ASP A 98 -5.55 -23.34 -0.12
CA ASP A 98 -4.90 -24.43 0.65
C ASP A 98 -3.80 -23.95 1.64
N GLY A 99 -3.69 -22.65 1.89
CA GLY A 99 -3.07 -22.10 3.10
C GLY A 99 -1.69 -21.47 2.95
N TYR A 100 -1.06 -21.53 1.77
CA TYR A 100 0.27 -20.94 1.59
C TYR A 100 0.21 -19.41 1.51
N ILE A 101 0.81 -18.73 2.50
CA ILE A 101 0.90 -17.27 2.59
C ILE A 101 1.42 -16.63 1.31
N GLN A 102 2.39 -17.27 0.63
CA GLN A 102 3.04 -16.76 -0.58
C GLN A 102 2.06 -16.50 -1.73
N GLN A 103 0.99 -17.29 -1.82
CA GLN A 103 0.01 -17.22 -2.91
C GLN A 103 -1.06 -16.14 -2.63
N ILE A 104 -1.32 -15.85 -1.36
CA ILE A 104 -2.30 -14.85 -0.91
C ILE A 104 -1.65 -13.46 -0.79
N LEU A 105 -0.35 -13.40 -0.54
CA LEU A 105 0.41 -12.17 -0.30
C LEU A 105 0.21 -11.09 -1.39
N PRO A 106 0.26 -11.41 -2.70
CA PRO A 106 0.07 -10.40 -3.75
C PRO A 106 -1.31 -9.76 -3.70
N ALA A 107 -2.34 -10.59 -3.50
CA ALA A 107 -3.73 -10.15 -3.42
C ALA A 107 -3.95 -9.25 -2.19
N ALA A 108 -3.44 -9.68 -1.04
CA ALA A 108 -3.53 -8.92 0.21
C ALA A 108 -2.80 -7.57 0.08
N ALA A 109 -1.64 -7.54 -0.58
CA ALA A 109 -0.86 -6.32 -0.74
C ALA A 109 -1.47 -5.34 -1.75
N LEU A 110 -2.12 -5.84 -2.81
CA LEU A 110 -2.92 -5.01 -3.71
C LEU A 110 -4.09 -4.36 -2.96
N VAL A 111 -4.88 -5.15 -2.21
CA VAL A 111 -5.98 -4.62 -1.39
C VAL A 111 -5.45 -3.59 -0.38
N SER A 112 -4.32 -3.88 0.27
CA SER A 112 -3.64 -2.94 1.18
C SER A 112 -3.31 -1.61 0.51
N ALA A 113 -2.69 -1.65 -0.67
CA ALA A 113 -2.35 -0.46 -1.44
C ALA A 113 -3.59 0.33 -1.87
N GLN A 114 -4.66 -0.34 -2.28
CA GLN A 114 -5.88 0.31 -2.74
C GLN A 114 -6.71 0.92 -1.60
N VAL A 115 -6.82 0.23 -0.46
CA VAL A 115 -7.40 0.79 0.76
C VAL A 115 -6.58 2.00 1.20
N GLY A 116 -5.24 1.89 1.17
CA GLY A 116 -4.35 3.01 1.45
C GLY A 116 -4.58 4.21 0.52
N LEU A 117 -4.74 3.95 -0.77
CA LEU A 117 -5.04 4.96 -1.78
C LEU A 117 -6.41 5.62 -1.53
N ALA A 118 -7.43 4.83 -1.23
CA ALA A 118 -8.79 5.30 -0.95
C ALA A 118 -8.81 6.21 0.29
N ILE A 119 -8.08 5.86 1.36
CA ILE A 119 -7.95 6.69 2.56
C ILE A 119 -7.23 8.00 2.26
N VAL A 120 -6.06 7.92 1.61
CA VAL A 120 -5.25 9.11 1.25
C VAL A 120 -6.05 10.05 0.34
N TRP A 121 -6.73 9.52 -0.68
CA TRP A 121 -7.55 10.30 -1.59
C TRP A 121 -8.81 10.86 -0.90
N GLY A 122 -9.48 10.02 -0.09
CA GLY A 122 -10.69 10.37 0.65
C GLY A 122 -10.45 11.53 1.60
N ILE A 123 -9.30 11.56 2.28
CA ILE A 123 -8.97 12.60 3.26
C ILE A 123 -8.26 13.79 2.61
N LEU A 124 -7.16 13.56 1.86
CA LEU A 124 -6.26 14.62 1.40
C LEU A 124 -6.56 15.18 0.00
N GLY A 125 -7.39 14.53 -0.80
CA GLY A 125 -7.80 15.00 -2.14
C GLY A 125 -8.37 16.44 -2.21
N THR A 126 -8.47 16.98 -3.43
CA THR A 126 -8.96 18.34 -3.71
C THR A 126 -10.48 18.48 -3.83
N GLY A 127 -11.19 17.40 -4.19
CA GLY A 127 -12.62 17.47 -4.51
C GLY A 127 -13.52 17.79 -3.32
N ARG A 128 -14.81 18.01 -3.59
CA ARG A 128 -15.81 18.30 -2.56
C ARG A 128 -15.97 17.09 -1.62
N TRP A 129 -15.94 17.34 -0.31
CA TRP A 129 -15.95 16.30 0.73
C TRP A 129 -17.14 15.35 0.61
N TYR A 130 -18.34 15.90 0.37
CA TYR A 130 -19.59 15.12 0.33
C TYR A 130 -19.65 14.08 -0.80
N TRP A 131 -18.89 14.24 -1.89
CA TRP A 131 -18.76 13.21 -2.93
C TRP A 131 -17.62 12.23 -2.65
N ARG A 132 -16.53 12.73 -2.08
CA ARG A 132 -15.32 11.95 -1.87
C ARG A 132 -15.43 10.98 -0.71
N ALA A 133 -15.97 11.43 0.41
CA ALA A 133 -16.13 10.60 1.61
C ALA A 133 -16.95 9.32 1.33
N PRO A 134 -18.16 9.39 0.73
CA PRO A 134 -18.92 8.17 0.45
C PRO A 134 -18.23 7.28 -0.60
N LEU A 135 -17.53 7.86 -1.58
CA LEU A 135 -16.80 7.07 -2.57
C LEU A 135 -15.58 6.37 -1.96
N ALA A 136 -14.81 7.04 -1.11
CA ALA A 136 -13.68 6.45 -0.41
C ALA A 136 -14.13 5.36 0.59
N VAL A 137 -15.20 5.61 1.33
CA VAL A 137 -15.80 4.62 2.23
C VAL A 137 -16.35 3.44 1.44
N GLY A 138 -17.08 3.68 0.35
CA GLY A 138 -17.64 2.63 -0.50
C GLY A 138 -16.56 1.76 -1.14
N LEU A 139 -15.47 2.36 -1.66
CA LEU A 139 -14.34 1.62 -2.20
C LEU A 139 -13.61 0.81 -1.11
N GLY A 140 -13.25 1.46 0.00
CA GLY A 140 -12.53 0.80 1.10
C GLY A 140 -13.36 -0.33 1.74
N ALA A 141 -14.63 -0.07 2.04
CA ALA A 141 -15.53 -1.06 2.61
C ALA A 141 -15.84 -2.19 1.61
N GLY A 142 -16.04 -1.86 0.33
CA GLY A 142 -16.26 -2.86 -0.72
C GLY A 142 -15.06 -3.79 -0.91
N MET A 143 -13.84 -3.26 -0.89
CA MET A 143 -12.60 -4.04 -0.98
C MET A 143 -12.39 -4.92 0.25
N LEU A 144 -12.61 -4.39 1.45
CA LEU A 144 -12.54 -5.17 2.69
C LEU A 144 -13.61 -6.26 2.74
N TRP A 145 -14.84 -5.93 2.35
CA TRP A 145 -15.94 -6.89 2.27
C TRP A 145 -15.62 -8.02 1.28
N PHE A 146 -15.16 -7.66 0.09
CA PHE A 146 -14.73 -8.63 -0.92
C PHE A 146 -13.62 -9.53 -0.38
N TRP A 147 -12.59 -8.96 0.25
CA TRP A 147 -11.51 -9.73 0.87
C TRP A 147 -12.04 -10.73 1.91
N ILE A 148 -12.87 -10.27 2.84
CA ILE A 148 -13.47 -11.10 3.89
C ILE A 148 -14.34 -12.21 3.30
N SER A 149 -15.09 -11.92 2.23
CA SER A 149 -16.04 -12.87 1.65
C SER A 149 -15.36 -13.93 0.78
N CYS A 150 -14.32 -13.53 0.05
CA CYS A 150 -13.70 -14.34 -1.00
C CYS A 150 -12.44 -15.07 -0.53
N VAL A 151 -11.69 -14.51 0.42
CA VAL A 151 -10.46 -15.12 0.94
C VAL A 151 -10.76 -15.78 2.27
N ASN A 152 -11.48 -16.90 2.20
CA ASN A 152 -11.79 -17.72 3.35
C ASN A 152 -10.58 -18.61 3.70
N GLY A 153 -10.11 -18.54 4.94
CA GLY A 153 -8.97 -19.31 5.41
C GLY A 153 -8.29 -18.62 6.60
N TRP A 154 -7.40 -19.35 7.29
CA TRP A 154 -6.68 -18.78 8.43
C TRP A 154 -5.78 -17.60 8.01
N SER A 155 -5.01 -17.76 6.93
CA SER A 155 -4.18 -16.70 6.34
C SER A 155 -5.00 -15.48 5.88
N GLY A 156 -6.20 -15.71 5.33
CA GLY A 156 -7.15 -14.65 4.98
C GLY A 156 -7.63 -13.83 6.17
N ARG A 157 -7.94 -14.49 7.30
CA ARG A 157 -8.34 -13.83 8.56
C ARG A 157 -7.21 -12.97 9.11
N LEU A 158 -5.97 -13.49 9.14
CA LEU A 158 -4.82 -12.70 9.59
C LEU A 158 -4.59 -11.46 8.73
N MET A 159 -4.62 -11.60 7.41
CA MET A 159 -4.43 -10.46 6.52
C MET A 159 -5.56 -9.44 6.65
N THR A 160 -6.81 -9.89 6.84
CA THR A 160 -7.95 -9.00 7.13
C THR A 160 -7.68 -8.14 8.35
N GLN A 161 -7.20 -8.77 9.43
CA GLN A 161 -6.85 -8.10 10.66
C GLN A 161 -5.76 -7.04 10.46
N VAL A 162 -4.66 -7.38 9.74
CA VAL A 162 -3.62 -6.39 9.35
C VAL A 162 -4.25 -5.22 8.61
N LEU A 163 -5.06 -5.50 7.59
CA LEU A 163 -5.67 -4.50 6.71
C LEU A 163 -6.56 -3.53 7.50
N VAL A 164 -7.37 -4.04 8.44
CA VAL A 164 -8.23 -3.22 9.29
C VAL A 164 -7.42 -2.30 10.19
N VAL A 165 -6.42 -2.85 10.90
CA VAL A 165 -5.56 -2.03 11.77
C VAL A 165 -4.80 -0.99 10.95
N GLN A 166 -4.20 -1.40 9.84
CA GLN A 166 -3.50 -0.51 8.92
C GLN A 166 -4.43 0.62 8.43
N ALA A 167 -5.66 0.30 8.04
CA ALA A 167 -6.64 1.29 7.60
C ALA A 167 -6.97 2.31 8.70
N ILE A 168 -7.18 1.85 9.94
CA ILE A 168 -7.44 2.72 11.09
C ILE A 168 -6.24 3.63 11.36
N VAL A 169 -5.03 3.06 11.47
CA VAL A 169 -3.80 3.82 11.75
C VAL A 169 -3.55 4.85 10.64
N LEU A 170 -3.69 4.44 9.38
CA LEU A 170 -3.49 5.33 8.25
C LEU A 170 -4.53 6.45 8.22
N PHE A 171 -5.79 6.14 8.50
CA PHE A 171 -6.86 7.13 8.64
C PHE A 171 -6.50 8.18 9.69
N LEU A 172 -6.04 7.75 10.88
CA LEU A 172 -5.63 8.66 11.95
C LEU A 172 -4.45 9.55 11.54
N ILE A 173 -3.42 8.97 10.90
CA ILE A 173 -2.25 9.71 10.43
C ILE A 173 -2.66 10.75 9.37
N THR A 174 -3.44 10.33 8.37
CA THR A 174 -3.87 11.19 7.26
C THR A 174 -4.86 12.26 7.72
N ALA A 175 -5.75 11.95 8.66
CA ALA A 175 -6.60 12.95 9.32
C ALA A 175 -5.75 13.97 10.09
N GLY A 176 -4.72 13.52 10.82
CA GLY A 176 -3.76 14.40 11.48
C GLY A 176 -3.06 15.35 10.50
N LEU A 177 -2.64 14.85 9.33
CA LEU A 177 -2.09 15.69 8.26
C LEU A 177 -3.09 16.71 7.73
N TRP A 178 -4.33 16.27 7.52
CA TRP A 178 -5.40 17.13 7.04
C TRP A 178 -5.68 18.28 8.02
N VAL A 179 -5.76 17.99 9.32
CA VAL A 179 -5.90 19.01 10.38
C VAL A 179 -4.73 19.98 10.38
N ARG A 180 -3.52 19.52 10.04
CA ARG A 180 -2.32 20.37 9.89
C ARG A 180 -2.28 21.19 8.59
N GLY A 181 -3.32 21.11 7.77
CA GLY A 181 -3.47 21.87 6.52
C GLY A 181 -2.80 21.23 5.31
N TYR A 182 -2.34 19.98 5.40
CA TYR A 182 -1.83 19.26 4.23
C TYR A 182 -2.98 18.83 3.33
N ARG A 183 -2.88 19.15 2.03
CA ARG A 183 -3.83 18.74 0.99
C ARG A 183 -3.07 18.36 -0.28
N LEU A 184 -3.64 17.45 -1.05
CA LEU A 184 -3.23 17.23 -2.43
C LEU A 184 -3.70 18.44 -3.23
N GLU A 185 -2.82 19.06 -4.00
CA GLU A 185 -3.16 20.16 -4.90
C GLU A 185 -2.45 19.97 -6.24
N ILE A 186 -3.08 20.39 -7.33
CA ILE A 186 -2.47 20.38 -8.66
C ILE A 186 -1.53 21.57 -8.71
N THR A 187 -0.23 21.31 -8.76
CA THR A 187 0.76 22.36 -8.97
C THR A 187 0.98 22.51 -10.47
N LEU A 188 0.55 23.65 -11.03
CA LEU A 188 0.93 24.03 -12.39
C LEU A 188 2.46 24.08 -12.48
N PRO A 189 3.06 23.65 -13.60
CA PRO A 189 4.49 23.80 -13.80
C PRO A 189 4.83 25.30 -13.68
N GLU A 190 5.68 25.66 -12.71
CA GLU A 190 6.17 27.03 -12.56
C GLU A 190 6.87 27.41 -13.86
N VAL A 191 6.22 28.22 -14.68
CA VAL A 191 6.76 28.71 -15.95
C VAL A 191 7.90 29.67 -15.64
N GLY A 192 9.10 29.10 -15.48
CA GLY A 192 10.33 29.63 -16.06
C GLY A 192 10.85 30.99 -15.61
N ASN A 193 10.45 31.59 -14.49
CA ASN A 193 11.05 32.86 -14.05
C ASN A 193 11.46 32.86 -12.58
N GLY A 194 12.76 32.62 -12.36
CA GLY A 194 13.46 32.98 -11.13
C GLY A 194 14.23 31.83 -10.52
N LYS A 195 15.52 32.07 -10.25
CA LYS A 195 16.43 31.26 -9.43
C LYS A 195 15.93 31.12 -7.98
N GLY A 196 14.74 30.55 -7.79
CA GLY A 196 14.17 30.24 -6.49
C GLY A 196 14.99 29.11 -5.90
N ARG A 197 15.91 29.44 -4.99
CA ARG A 197 16.58 28.50 -4.08
C ARG A 197 15.56 27.43 -3.69
N GLY A 198 15.82 26.18 -4.06
CA GLY A 198 14.93 25.04 -3.84
C GLY A 198 14.58 24.93 -2.37
N ARG A 199 13.49 25.59 -1.95
CA ARG A 199 12.97 25.47 -0.59
C ARG A 199 12.47 24.05 -0.47
N LEU A 200 13.19 23.27 0.32
CA LEU A 200 12.73 21.96 0.78
C LEU A 200 11.29 22.12 1.28
N GLN A 201 10.37 21.38 0.66
CA GLN A 201 8.93 21.50 0.92
C GLN A 201 8.55 21.13 2.34
N PHE A 202 9.36 20.26 2.94
CA PHE A 202 9.29 19.92 4.34
C PHE A 202 10.43 20.68 5.01
N GLY A 203 10.09 21.68 5.81
CA GLY A 203 11.08 22.25 6.72
C GLY A 203 11.52 21.20 7.74
N ILE A 204 12.67 21.40 8.37
CA ILE A 204 13.07 20.60 9.55
C ILE A 204 11.92 20.52 10.56
N ARG A 205 11.15 21.61 10.70
CA ARG A 205 9.93 21.68 11.51
C ARG A 205 8.86 20.65 11.12
N ASP A 206 8.64 20.42 9.84
CA ASP A 206 7.63 19.45 9.38
C ASP A 206 8.10 18.01 9.64
N VAL A 207 9.39 17.72 9.44
CA VAL A 207 9.99 16.43 9.83
C VAL A 207 9.89 16.23 11.34
N LEU A 208 10.15 17.28 12.13
CA LEU A 208 10.02 17.22 13.59
C LEU A 208 8.56 16.94 13.99
N ILE A 209 7.59 17.64 13.40
CA ILE A 209 6.15 17.36 13.61
C ILE A 209 5.82 15.91 13.24
N TRP A 210 6.32 15.42 12.11
CA TRP A 210 6.16 14.04 11.68
C TRP A 210 6.66 13.03 12.70
N THR A 211 7.91 13.20 13.14
CA THR A 211 8.53 12.35 14.16
C THR A 211 7.80 12.47 15.50
N THR A 212 7.26 13.64 15.85
CA THR A 212 6.50 13.83 17.09
C THR A 212 5.16 13.11 17.03
N VAL A 213 4.42 13.21 15.91
CA VAL A 213 3.16 12.49 15.71
C VAL A 213 3.41 10.98 15.70
N MET A 214 4.45 10.52 15.00
CA MET A 214 4.87 9.12 15.06
C MET A 214 5.26 8.70 16.48
N ALA A 215 5.99 9.52 17.22
CA ALA A 215 6.38 9.22 18.59
C ALA A 215 5.17 9.16 19.53
N ILE A 216 4.19 10.05 19.37
CA ILE A 216 2.93 9.99 20.13
C ILE A 216 2.16 8.73 19.75
N LEU A 217 2.05 8.39 18.47
CA LEU A 217 1.37 7.16 18.05
C LEU A 217 2.10 5.91 18.53
N LEU A 218 3.43 5.86 18.44
CA LEU A 218 4.26 4.80 19.00
C LEU A 218 4.11 4.73 20.52
N GLY A 219 4.04 5.87 21.20
CA GLY A 219 3.82 5.99 22.64
C GLY A 219 2.42 5.52 23.03
N LEU A 220 1.39 5.85 22.25
CA LEU A 220 0.03 5.37 22.43
C LEU A 220 -0.09 3.87 22.13
N MET A 221 0.60 3.37 21.11
CA MET A 221 0.66 1.94 20.82
C MET A 221 1.47 1.17 21.85
N ARG A 222 2.52 1.75 22.41
CA ARG A 222 3.31 1.15 23.49
C ARG A 222 2.55 1.24 24.80
N GLY A 223 1.83 2.33 25.05
CA GLY A 223 0.95 2.50 26.19
C GLY A 223 -0.24 1.55 26.12
N ALA A 224 -0.91 1.49 24.98
CA ALA A 224 -1.92 0.48 24.67
C ALA A 224 -1.29 -0.92 24.70
N GLY A 225 -0.06 -1.11 24.23
CA GLY A 225 0.67 -2.36 24.25
C GLY A 225 1.08 -2.79 25.66
N MET A 226 1.37 -1.87 26.57
CA MET A 226 1.62 -2.12 27.99
C MET A 226 0.31 -2.36 28.74
N LEU A 227 -0.74 -1.59 28.43
CA LEU A 227 -2.08 -1.84 28.90
C LEU A 227 -2.55 -3.21 28.41
N VAL A 228 -2.26 -3.57 27.17
CA VAL A 228 -2.55 -4.86 26.53
C VAL A 228 -1.63 -5.93 27.07
N TRP A 229 -0.38 -5.64 27.40
CA TRP A 229 0.49 -6.63 28.05
C TRP A 229 0.01 -6.96 29.47
N VAL A 230 -0.52 -5.96 30.18
CA VAL A 230 -1.08 -6.11 31.53
C VAL A 230 -2.51 -6.68 31.50
N THR A 231 -3.29 -6.40 30.46
CA THR A 231 -4.72 -6.79 30.34
C THR A 231 -4.94 -8.02 29.43
N PHE A 232 -4.02 -8.30 28.52
CA PHE A 232 -4.02 -9.39 27.53
C PHE A 232 -2.66 -10.12 27.52
N SER A 233 -2.08 -10.39 28.68
CA SER A 233 -0.97 -11.37 28.80
C SER A 233 -1.28 -12.69 28.10
N ASP A 234 -2.56 -12.97 27.92
CA ASP A 234 -3.12 -14.20 27.36
C ASP A 234 -3.25 -14.16 25.82
N HIS A 235 -3.07 -13.01 25.15
CA HIS A 235 -3.25 -12.86 23.69
C HIS A 235 -2.13 -12.03 23.00
N PRO A 236 -0.88 -12.51 22.99
CA PRO A 236 0.28 -11.85 22.36
C PRO A 236 0.11 -11.61 20.85
N SER A 237 -0.73 -12.39 20.17
CA SER A 237 -1.06 -12.21 18.74
C SER A 237 -1.61 -10.82 18.41
N VAL A 238 -2.43 -10.23 19.30
CA VAL A 238 -3.02 -8.89 19.11
C VAL A 238 -1.95 -7.78 19.10
N PHE A 239 -0.92 -7.92 19.93
CA PHE A 239 0.18 -6.95 20.00
C PHE A 239 1.01 -6.98 18.70
N LEU A 240 1.34 -8.18 18.23
CA LEU A 240 2.08 -8.38 17.00
C LEU A 240 1.30 -7.85 15.79
N MET A 241 0.01 -8.19 15.69
CA MET A 241 -0.92 -7.68 14.69
C MET A 241 -0.97 -6.14 14.67
N SER A 242 -1.10 -5.52 15.85
CA SER A 242 -1.13 -4.07 15.99
C SER A 242 0.17 -3.43 15.52
N THR A 243 1.31 -4.04 15.86
CA THR A 243 2.64 -3.60 15.45
C THR A 243 2.80 -3.70 13.93
N VAL A 244 2.44 -4.82 13.32
CA VAL A 244 2.51 -5.00 11.86
C VAL A 244 1.62 -4.01 11.12
N GLY A 245 0.36 -3.86 11.55
CA GLY A 245 -0.58 -2.91 10.95
C GLY A 245 -0.06 -1.48 11.03
N PHE A 246 0.56 -1.10 12.15
CA PHE A 246 1.19 0.20 12.28
C PHE A 246 2.43 0.37 11.40
N LEU A 247 3.35 -0.59 11.38
CA LEU A 247 4.53 -0.54 10.52
C LEU A 247 4.14 -0.45 9.04
N SER A 248 3.09 -1.16 8.65
CA SER A 248 2.53 -1.10 7.29
C SER A 248 1.96 0.30 6.98
N ALA A 249 1.26 0.93 7.93
CA ALA A 249 0.77 2.30 7.77
C ALA A 249 1.92 3.32 7.65
N VAL A 250 3.02 3.12 8.39
CA VAL A 250 4.24 3.94 8.27
C VAL A 250 4.87 3.78 6.89
N VAL A 251 4.99 2.54 6.40
CA VAL A 251 5.48 2.27 5.05
C VAL A 251 4.63 2.97 3.99
N ILE A 252 3.31 2.84 4.08
CA ILE A 252 2.36 3.52 3.19
C ILE A 252 2.55 5.03 3.23
N LEU A 253 2.77 5.59 4.41
CA LEU A 253 3.01 7.00 4.53
C LEU A 253 4.31 7.43 3.83
N PHE A 254 5.39 6.67 4.00
CA PHE A 254 6.63 6.91 3.26
C PHE A 254 6.42 6.78 1.75
N ALA A 255 5.56 5.86 1.30
CA ALA A 255 5.19 5.74 -0.10
C ALA A 255 4.44 6.99 -0.61
N VAL A 256 3.51 7.54 0.19
CA VAL A 256 2.83 8.82 -0.11
C VAL A 256 3.83 9.95 -0.24
N TRP A 257 4.76 10.07 0.70
CA TRP A 257 5.82 11.09 0.65
C TRP A 257 6.74 10.90 -0.55
N ALA A 258 7.14 9.65 -0.84
CA ALA A 258 8.02 9.32 -1.94
C ALA A 258 7.39 9.63 -3.31
N SER A 259 6.09 9.39 -3.47
CA SER A 259 5.39 9.66 -4.72
C SER A 259 4.92 11.11 -4.88
N LEU A 260 4.43 11.75 -3.81
CA LEU A 260 3.78 13.06 -3.89
C LEU A 260 4.59 14.22 -3.32
N GLY A 261 5.69 13.95 -2.62
CA GLY A 261 6.58 14.99 -2.11
C GLY A 261 7.35 15.73 -3.20
N LYS A 262 7.91 16.90 -2.86
CA LYS A 262 8.91 17.62 -3.65
C LYS A 262 10.33 17.14 -3.26
N GLY A 263 11.27 17.30 -4.19
CA GLY A 263 12.67 16.92 -4.01
C GLY A 263 13.16 15.91 -5.04
N HIS A 264 14.44 15.58 -4.98
CA HIS A 264 15.09 14.68 -5.93
C HIS A 264 14.43 13.27 -5.88
N PRO A 265 13.98 12.71 -7.02
CA PRO A 265 13.28 11.43 -7.02
C PRO A 265 14.14 10.29 -6.47
N LEU A 266 15.43 10.23 -6.81
CA LEU A 266 16.32 9.16 -6.32
C LEU A 266 16.43 9.13 -4.79
N LEU A 267 16.49 10.30 -4.13
CA LEU A 267 16.57 10.36 -2.67
C LEU A 267 15.27 9.88 -2.02
N ARG A 268 14.13 10.27 -2.60
CA ARG A 268 12.81 9.91 -2.08
C ARG A 268 12.53 8.41 -2.20
N TYR A 269 12.73 7.85 -3.38
CA TYR A 269 12.54 6.42 -3.62
C TYR A 269 13.63 5.58 -2.96
N GLY A 270 14.87 6.07 -2.90
CA GLY A 270 15.95 5.42 -2.15
C GLY A 270 15.63 5.32 -0.65
N LEU A 271 15.13 6.40 -0.05
CA LEU A 271 14.70 6.38 1.35
C LEU A 271 13.50 5.47 1.58
N LEU A 272 12.54 5.42 0.65
CA LEU A 272 11.44 4.45 0.70
C LEU A 272 11.99 3.01 0.71
N VAL A 273 12.89 2.66 -0.20
CA VAL A 273 13.50 1.31 -0.27
C VAL A 273 14.24 0.98 1.02
N VAL A 274 15.02 1.91 1.57
CA VAL A 274 15.72 1.71 2.86
C VAL A 274 14.70 1.46 3.99
N MET A 275 13.64 2.25 4.07
CA MET A 275 12.60 2.07 5.10
C MET A 275 11.87 0.73 4.96
N LEU A 276 11.55 0.33 3.72
CA LEU A 276 10.95 -0.98 3.42
C LEU A 276 11.84 -2.14 3.89
N LEU A 277 13.15 -2.07 3.62
CA LEU A 277 14.12 -3.07 4.06
C LEU A 277 14.24 -3.10 5.59
N VAL A 278 14.42 -1.94 6.22
CA VAL A 278 14.64 -1.86 7.67
C VAL A 278 13.42 -2.38 8.44
N LEU A 279 12.22 -1.91 8.07
CA LEU A 279 10.99 -2.32 8.76
C LEU A 279 10.62 -3.77 8.44
N GLY A 280 10.75 -4.19 7.18
CA GLY A 280 10.48 -5.57 6.76
C GLY A 280 11.45 -6.56 7.39
N ALA A 281 12.76 -6.28 7.38
CA ALA A 281 13.78 -7.16 7.96
C ALA A 281 13.70 -7.16 9.49
N GLY A 282 13.44 -6.01 10.11
CA GLY A 282 13.20 -5.95 11.55
C GLY A 282 12.01 -6.80 11.99
N MET A 283 10.90 -6.73 11.24
CA MET A 283 9.72 -7.56 11.50
C MET A 283 9.99 -9.05 11.22
N GLY A 284 10.63 -9.38 10.11
CA GLY A 284 10.97 -10.75 9.76
C GLY A 284 11.91 -11.41 10.77
N ALA A 285 12.93 -10.68 11.22
CA ALA A 285 13.81 -11.12 12.30
C ALA A 285 13.03 -11.34 13.61
N ALA A 286 12.16 -10.39 13.99
CA ALA A 286 11.33 -10.53 15.18
C ALA A 286 10.41 -11.77 15.11
N CYS A 287 9.87 -12.10 13.94
CA CYS A 287 9.07 -13.30 13.75
C CYS A 287 9.90 -14.59 13.85
N VAL A 288 11.05 -14.66 13.17
CA VAL A 288 11.89 -15.88 13.16
C VAL A 288 12.48 -16.16 14.53
N TYR A 289 13.11 -15.16 15.17
CA TYR A 289 13.67 -15.33 16.51
C TYR A 289 12.58 -15.45 17.58
N GLY A 290 11.40 -14.87 17.33
CA GLY A 290 10.23 -15.02 18.19
C GLY A 290 9.69 -16.45 18.18
N ASP A 291 9.66 -17.11 17.02
CA ASP A 291 9.26 -18.52 16.90
C ASP A 291 10.21 -19.44 17.65
N ASP A 292 11.53 -19.26 17.46
CA ASP A 292 12.55 -20.02 18.19
C ASP A 292 12.37 -19.91 19.71
N TRP A 293 12.12 -18.68 20.20
CA TRP A 293 11.88 -18.42 21.61
C TRP A 293 10.58 -19.08 22.12
N LEU A 294 9.49 -19.01 21.34
CA LEU A 294 8.23 -19.65 21.68
C LEU A 294 8.33 -21.17 21.68
N GLN A 295 9.02 -21.76 20.71
CA GLN A 295 9.25 -23.20 20.65
C GLN A 295 10.07 -23.68 21.85
N GLN A 296 11.10 -22.93 22.27
CA GLN A 296 11.87 -23.24 23.47
C GLN A 296 11.01 -23.19 24.74
N ARG A 297 10.15 -22.16 24.85
CA ARG A 297 9.25 -22.00 26.00
C ARG A 297 8.16 -23.07 26.04
N ALA A 298 7.62 -23.45 24.90
CA ALA A 298 6.61 -24.52 24.76
C ALA A 298 7.18 -25.89 25.15
N LYS A 299 8.46 -26.16 24.86
CA LYS A 299 9.14 -27.40 25.28
C LYS A 299 9.39 -27.46 26.79
N GLY A 300 9.61 -26.31 27.44
CA GLY A 300 9.88 -26.21 28.88
C GLY A 300 8.62 -26.26 29.77
N LEU A 301 7.47 -25.79 29.26
CA LEU A 301 6.19 -25.78 29.97
C LEU A 301 5.30 -26.92 29.44
N LEU A 302 5.61 -28.16 29.85
CA LEU A 302 4.71 -29.30 29.67
C LEU A 302 3.32 -28.94 30.24
N SER A 303 2.30 -29.02 29.37
CA SER A 303 0.86 -28.97 29.66
C SER A 303 0.10 -27.67 29.28
N TYR A 304 -0.20 -27.55 27.98
CA TYR A 304 -1.58 -27.57 27.45
C TYR A 304 -2.59 -26.45 27.79
N ARG A 305 -2.23 -25.34 28.45
CA ARG A 305 -3.15 -24.20 28.59
C ARG A 305 -2.82 -23.08 27.59
N GLY A 306 -3.50 -23.16 26.44
CA GLY A 306 -3.67 -22.04 25.50
C GLY A 306 -2.52 -21.86 24.51
N TYR A 307 -2.28 -22.84 23.62
CA TYR A 307 -1.49 -22.57 22.44
C TYR A 307 -2.22 -21.52 21.60
N ASP A 308 -1.68 -20.30 21.55
CA ASP A 308 -2.19 -19.23 20.70
C ASP A 308 -1.83 -19.59 19.26
N TYR A 309 -2.74 -20.33 18.62
CA TYR A 309 -2.59 -20.75 17.23
C TYR A 309 -2.34 -19.55 16.33
N ASP A 310 -3.04 -18.42 16.56
CA ASP A 310 -2.88 -17.21 15.77
C ASP A 310 -1.46 -16.67 15.88
N LEU A 311 -0.87 -16.65 17.09
CA LEU A 311 0.52 -16.19 17.28
C LEU A 311 1.52 -17.03 16.49
N HIS A 312 1.47 -18.35 16.59
CA HIS A 312 2.41 -19.23 15.86
C HIS A 312 2.34 -18.99 14.36
N SER A 313 1.12 -18.95 13.88
CA SER A 313 0.70 -18.56 12.56
C SER A 313 1.27 -17.22 12.06
N TRP A 314 1.34 -16.18 12.91
CA TRP A 314 2.00 -14.92 12.56
C TRP A 314 3.51 -15.04 12.42
N LEU A 315 4.13 -15.91 13.21
CA LEU A 315 5.57 -16.11 13.23
C LEU A 315 6.02 -16.96 12.04
N GLU A 316 5.19 -17.90 11.61
CA GLU A 316 5.37 -18.71 10.40
C GLU A 316 5.51 -17.83 9.13
N VAL A 317 4.89 -16.64 9.13
CA VAL A 317 5.09 -15.66 8.04
C VAL A 317 6.57 -15.29 7.91
N GLY A 318 7.32 -15.20 9.01
CA GLY A 318 8.77 -15.01 9.01
C GLY A 318 9.27 -13.89 8.09
N TRP A 319 10.17 -14.22 7.16
CA TRP A 319 10.75 -13.24 6.23
C TRP A 319 9.79 -12.73 5.15
N TRP A 320 8.60 -13.30 4.99
CA TRP A 320 7.59 -12.81 4.04
C TRP A 320 7.06 -11.42 4.42
N TRP A 321 7.29 -10.95 5.65
CA TRP A 321 7.05 -9.56 6.03
C TRP A 321 7.85 -8.56 5.21
N ILE A 322 9.04 -8.93 4.73
CA ILE A 322 9.81 -8.08 3.80
C ILE A 322 9.00 -7.91 2.51
N ALA A 323 8.58 -9.01 1.90
CA ALA A 323 7.78 -8.99 0.68
C ALA A 323 6.47 -8.22 0.86
N TRP A 324 5.77 -8.40 1.99
CA TRP A 324 4.57 -7.65 2.34
C TRP A 324 4.79 -6.13 2.33
N MET A 325 5.81 -5.67 3.06
CA MET A 325 6.11 -4.24 3.16
C MET A 325 6.47 -3.68 1.78
N PHE A 326 7.31 -4.39 1.03
CA PHE A 326 7.71 -4.00 -0.32
C PHE A 326 6.53 -3.92 -1.29
N LEU A 327 5.68 -4.94 -1.31
CA LEU A 327 4.51 -4.98 -2.16
C LEU A 327 3.52 -3.89 -1.79
N SER A 328 3.08 -3.81 -0.54
CA SER A 328 2.06 -2.82 -0.11
C SER A 328 2.54 -1.38 -0.31
N GLY A 329 3.77 -1.07 0.13
CA GLY A 329 4.36 0.26 -0.04
C GLY A 329 4.69 0.58 -1.50
N GLY A 330 5.25 -0.38 -2.23
CA GLY A 330 5.62 -0.23 -3.64
C GLY A 330 4.40 -0.05 -4.54
N LEU A 331 3.36 -0.88 -4.38
CA LEU A 331 2.11 -0.80 -5.14
C LEU A 331 1.37 0.50 -4.86
N LEU A 332 1.36 0.98 -3.62
CA LEU A 332 0.79 2.30 -3.33
C LEU A 332 1.62 3.42 -3.98
N ALA A 333 2.95 3.37 -3.85
CA ALA A 333 3.82 4.37 -4.45
C ALA A 333 3.63 4.42 -5.98
N ALA A 334 3.55 3.24 -6.62
CA ALA A 334 3.26 3.04 -8.03
C ALA A 334 1.87 3.58 -8.40
N SER A 335 0.84 3.25 -7.63
CA SER A 335 -0.51 3.76 -7.84
C SER A 335 -0.58 5.29 -7.76
N LEU A 336 0.19 5.89 -6.86
CA LEU A 336 0.28 7.35 -6.72
C LEU A 336 1.03 8.04 -7.87
N LEU A 337 1.71 7.29 -8.76
CA LEU A 337 2.31 7.88 -9.95
C LEU A 337 1.28 8.47 -10.89
N VAL A 338 0.05 7.96 -10.94
CA VAL A 338 -1.04 8.58 -11.73
C VAL A 338 -1.35 9.99 -11.23
N PHE A 339 -1.40 10.18 -9.90
CA PHE A 339 -1.59 11.49 -9.29
C PHE A 339 -0.39 12.40 -9.60
N ARG A 340 0.81 11.86 -9.48
CA ARG A 340 2.05 12.61 -9.76
C ARG A 340 2.12 13.08 -11.21
N ALA A 341 1.73 12.20 -12.15
CA ALA A 341 1.65 12.44 -13.59
C ALA A 341 0.65 13.55 -13.94
N VAL A 342 -0.50 13.56 -13.26
CA VAL A 342 -1.51 14.63 -13.42
C VAL A 342 -1.06 15.96 -12.81
N GLY A 343 0.02 15.98 -12.03
CA GLY A 343 0.56 17.18 -11.40
C GLY A 343 0.11 17.40 -9.96
N TYR A 344 -0.54 16.42 -9.33
CA TYR A 344 -0.83 16.49 -7.90
C TYR A 344 0.46 16.43 -7.08
N ARG A 345 0.51 17.26 -6.04
CA ARG A 345 1.55 17.28 -5.02
C ARG A 345 0.90 17.44 -3.65
N LEU A 346 1.52 16.88 -2.63
CA LEU A 346 1.11 17.12 -1.25
C LEU A 346 1.61 18.51 -0.83
N VAL A 347 0.74 19.48 -0.60
CA VAL A 347 1.07 20.87 -0.25
C VAL A 347 0.42 21.24 1.07
N ARG A 348 1.13 22.03 1.90
CA ARG A 348 0.56 22.61 3.11
C ARG A 348 -0.10 23.94 2.77
N ARG A 349 -1.40 24.06 2.99
CA ARG A 349 -2.11 25.36 2.91
C ARG A 349 -1.59 26.26 4.01
N LYS A 350 -1.26 27.50 3.63
CA LYS A 350 -0.85 28.55 4.56
C LYS A 350 -2.06 29.15 5.24
#